data_AF-A0A5B2W274-F1
#
_entry.id   AF-A0A5B2W274-F1
#
_cell.length_a   1.000
_cell.length_b   1.000
_cell.length_c   1.000
_cell.angle_alpha   90.00
_cell.angle_beta   90.00
_cell.angle_gamma   90.00
#
_symmetry.space_group_name_H-M   'P 1'
#
loop_
_entity.id
_entity.type
_entity.pdbx_description
1 polymer ?
#
loop_
_entity_poly.entity_id
_entity_poly.type
_entity_poly.pdbx_seq_one_letter_code
_entity_poly.pdbx_strand_id
1 'polypeptide(L)'
;MEVPTQTSDLQEQLNSWKSEVNNVRQEIREMRGRLEELAHKKTDPEMLIHVEHFQNQFICQAEVADELFHDLKQSAKKLSNNGVLAVVHDDRPVADATTLHDRMDTFQKLYGELKHEFERFIR
;
A
#
# COMPACT_ATOMS: atom_id res chain seq x y z
N MET A 1 9.12 35.26 9.88
CA MET A 1 8.76 34.34 8.79
C MET A 1 9.31 32.97 9.19
N GLU A 2 8.48 32.16 9.84
CA GLU A 2 8.86 30.86 10.40
C GLU A 2 7.89 29.82 9.82
N VAL A 3 8.05 29.51 8.52
CA VAL A 3 7.21 28.53 7.82
C VAL A 3 8.00 27.42 7.07
N PRO A 4 9.35 27.44 6.88
CA PRO A 4 9.99 26.40 6.08
C PRO A 4 10.11 25.04 6.77
N THR A 5 10.05 24.98 8.11
CA THR A 5 10.31 23.73 8.85
C THR A 5 9.15 22.73 8.75
N GLN A 6 7.89 23.21 8.82
CA GLN A 6 6.71 22.33 8.79
C GLN A 6 6.52 21.67 7.42
N THR A 7 6.81 22.36 6.33
CA THR A 7 6.67 21.79 4.98
C THR A 7 7.70 20.70 4.69
N SER A 8 8.91 20.82 5.24
CA SER A 8 9.98 19.83 5.07
C SER A 8 9.65 18.54 5.82
N ASP A 9 9.20 18.64 7.08
CA ASP A 9 8.79 17.48 7.89
C ASP A 9 7.68 16.66 7.21
N LEU A 10 6.69 17.35 6.62
CA LEU A 10 5.61 16.72 5.88
C LEU A 10 6.07 16.09 4.56
N GLN A 11 7.05 16.69 3.86
CA GLN A 11 7.65 16.07 2.68
C GLN A 11 8.43 14.81 3.04
N GLU A 12 9.16 14.82 4.14
CA GLU A 12 9.88 13.64 4.65
C GLU A 12 8.89 12.52 5.01
N GLN A 13 7.79 12.84 5.70
CA GLN A 13 6.74 11.88 6.02
C GLN A 13 6.13 11.25 4.76
N LEU A 14 5.78 12.06 3.75
CA LEU A 14 5.25 11.54 2.48
C LEU A 14 6.26 10.65 1.74
N ASN A 15 7.56 10.95 1.81
CA ASN A 15 8.60 10.11 1.21
C ASN A 15 8.79 8.80 1.97
N SER A 16 8.68 8.82 3.29
CA SER A 16 8.67 7.62 4.13
C SER A 16 7.49 6.71 3.76
N TRP A 17 6.28 7.26 3.67
CA TRP A 17 5.09 6.50 3.24
C TRP A 17 5.22 5.93 1.83
N LYS A 18 5.77 6.70 0.87
CA LYS A 18 6.04 6.15 -0.47
C LYS A 18 7.00 4.96 -0.43
N SER A 19 8.04 5.04 0.39
CA SER A 19 8.99 3.95 0.57
C SER A 19 8.33 2.73 1.18
N GLU A 20 7.48 2.91 2.20
CA GLU A 20 6.70 1.83 2.80
C GLU A 20 5.75 1.16 1.79
N VAL A 21 4.96 1.94 1.06
CA VAL A 21 4.05 1.40 0.04
C VAL A 21 4.83 0.61 -1.02
N ASN A 22 6.01 1.09 -1.42
CA ASN A 22 6.87 0.37 -2.36
C ASN A 22 7.43 -0.92 -1.75
N ASN A 23 7.82 -0.92 -0.48
CA ASN A 23 8.24 -2.14 0.22
C ASN A 23 7.13 -3.18 0.24
N VAL A 24 5.90 -2.77 0.59
CA VAL A 24 4.74 -3.67 0.58
C VAL A 24 4.47 -4.21 -0.83
N ARG A 25 4.56 -3.39 -1.88
CA ARG A 25 4.42 -3.87 -3.27
C ARG A 25 5.47 -4.92 -3.64
N GLN A 26 6.71 -4.73 -3.19
CA GLN A 26 7.76 -5.72 -3.40
C GLN A 26 7.48 -7.01 -2.62
N GLU A 27 7.10 -6.92 -1.35
CA GLU A 27 6.76 -8.10 -0.54
C GLU A 27 5.57 -8.86 -1.12
N ILE A 28 4.51 -8.18 -1.59
CA ILE A 28 3.38 -8.82 -2.29
C ILE A 28 3.86 -9.57 -3.53
N ARG A 29 4.80 -9.00 -4.29
CA ARG A 29 5.38 -9.65 -5.47
C ARG A 29 6.16 -10.90 -5.10
N GLU A 30 6.94 -10.86 -4.03
CA GLU A 30 7.67 -12.01 -3.51
C GLU A 30 6.73 -13.11 -3.01
N MET A 31 5.70 -12.75 -2.24
CA MET A 31 4.67 -13.70 -1.78
C MET A 31 3.95 -14.36 -2.96
N ARG A 32 3.62 -13.58 -4.00
CA ARG A 32 3.00 -14.11 -5.22
C ARG A 32 3.92 -15.10 -5.94
N GLY A 33 5.21 -14.81 -6.04
CA GLY A 33 6.21 -15.74 -6.61
C GLY A 33 6.27 -17.05 -5.83
N ARG A 34 6.30 -16.99 -4.49
CA ARG A 34 6.28 -18.18 -3.63
C ARG A 34 4.99 -18.97 -3.78
N LEU A 35 3.85 -18.29 -3.88
CA LEU A 35 2.54 -18.91 -4.08
C LEU A 35 2.49 -19.64 -5.43
N GLU A 36 3.03 -19.03 -6.49
CA GLU A 36 3.14 -19.64 -7.81
C GLU A 36 4.01 -20.90 -7.77
N GLU A 37 5.18 -20.86 -7.13
CA GLU A 37 6.01 -22.06 -6.94
C GLU A 37 5.29 -23.17 -6.17
N LEU A 38 4.49 -22.80 -5.16
CA LEU A 38 3.69 -23.73 -4.37
C LEU A 38 2.60 -24.41 -5.22
N ALA A 39 1.92 -23.62 -6.06
CA ALA A 39 0.88 -24.08 -6.97
C ALA A 39 1.43 -25.04 -8.04
N HIS A 40 2.65 -24.80 -8.54
CA HIS A 40 3.31 -25.71 -9.48
C HIS A 40 3.73 -27.04 -8.82
N LYS A 41 4.05 -27.04 -7.53
CA LYS A 41 4.52 -28.23 -6.80
C LYS A 41 3.39 -29.12 -6.29
N LYS A 42 2.20 -28.58 -6.04
CA LYS A 42 1.09 -29.34 -5.45
C LYS A 42 -0.14 -29.29 -6.35
N THR A 43 -0.60 -30.46 -6.76
CA THR A 43 -1.78 -30.64 -7.62
C THR A 43 -3.06 -30.93 -6.82
N ASP A 44 -3.06 -30.61 -5.53
CA ASP A 44 -4.21 -30.86 -4.66
C ASP A 44 -5.31 -29.81 -4.93
N PRO A 45 -6.56 -30.23 -5.22
CA PRO A 45 -7.63 -29.31 -5.56
C PRO A 45 -8.00 -28.35 -4.41
N GLU A 46 -7.87 -28.76 -3.14
CA GLU A 46 -8.14 -27.87 -2.00
C GLU A 46 -7.08 -26.77 -1.92
N MET A 47 -5.84 -27.12 -2.24
CA MET A 47 -4.74 -26.16 -2.27
C MET A 47 -4.86 -25.14 -3.41
N LEU A 48 -5.36 -25.55 -4.58
CA LEU A 48 -5.60 -24.63 -5.71
C LEU A 48 -6.65 -23.58 -5.36
N ILE A 49 -7.68 -23.93 -4.57
CA ILE A 49 -8.67 -22.96 -4.06
C ILE A 49 -8.01 -21.91 -3.17
N HIS A 50 -7.14 -22.33 -2.25
CA HIS A 50 -6.39 -21.40 -1.42
C HIS A 50 -5.44 -20.51 -2.23
N VAL A 51 -4.78 -21.07 -3.25
CA VAL A 51 -3.93 -20.31 -4.17
C VAL A 51 -4.74 -19.22 -4.88
N GLU A 52 -5.92 -19.54 -5.43
CA GLU A 52 -6.77 -18.55 -6.08
C GLU A 52 -7.22 -17.46 -5.10
N HIS A 53 -7.57 -17.84 -3.87
CA HIS A 53 -7.94 -16.89 -2.82
C HIS A 53 -6.81 -15.89 -2.52
N PHE A 54 -5.57 -16.37 -2.34
CA PHE A 54 -4.42 -15.49 -2.11
C PHE A 54 -4.06 -14.65 -3.33
N GLN A 55 -4.17 -15.20 -4.55
CA GLN A 55 -3.93 -14.41 -5.77
C GLN A 55 -4.89 -13.22 -5.86
N ASN A 56 -6.18 -13.43 -5.60
CA ASN A 56 -7.18 -12.36 -5.60
C ASN A 56 -6.87 -11.30 -4.54
N GLN A 57 -6.50 -11.72 -3.32
CA GLN A 57 -6.10 -10.80 -2.26
C GLN A 57 -4.83 -9.99 -2.62
N PHE A 58 -3.83 -10.64 -3.24
CA PHE A 58 -2.60 -9.97 -3.69
C PHE A 58 -2.89 -8.93 -4.78
N ILE A 59 -3.80 -9.22 -5.72
CA ILE A 59 -4.22 -8.28 -6.74
C ILE A 59 -4.88 -7.07 -6.09
N CYS A 60 -5.86 -7.30 -5.21
CA CYS A 60 -6.58 -6.23 -4.53
C CYS A 60 -5.63 -5.34 -3.70
N GLN A 61 -4.69 -5.94 -2.97
CA GLN A 61 -3.70 -5.15 -2.21
C GLN A 61 -2.67 -4.43 -3.09
N ALA A 62 -2.34 -4.97 -4.26
CA ALA A 62 -1.50 -4.26 -5.22
C ALA A 62 -2.23 -3.03 -5.79
N GLU A 63 -3.53 -3.15 -6.09
CA GLU A 63 -4.36 -2.03 -6.56
C GLU A 63 -4.45 -0.93 -5.49
N VAL A 64 -4.77 -1.29 -4.24
CA VAL A 64 -4.81 -0.34 -3.11
C VAL A 64 -3.45 0.34 -2.91
N ALA A 65 -2.35 -0.41 -3.03
CA ALA A 65 -1.00 0.15 -2.94
C ALA A 65 -0.70 1.15 -4.08
N ASP A 66 -1.11 0.84 -5.32
CA ASP A 66 -0.92 1.75 -6.46
C ASP A 66 -1.77 3.02 -6.33
N GLU A 67 -3.02 2.91 -5.89
CA GLU A 67 -3.88 4.06 -5.57
C GLU A 67 -3.25 4.95 -4.49
N LEU A 68 -2.85 4.36 -3.36
CA LEU A 68 -2.23 5.07 -2.26
C LEU A 68 -0.90 5.73 -2.68
N PHE A 69 -0.10 5.05 -3.49
CA PHE A 69 1.14 5.62 -4.03
C PHE A 69 0.85 6.83 -4.92
N HIS A 70 -0.21 6.77 -5.73
CA HIS A 70 -0.61 7.89 -6.58
C HIS A 70 -1.08 9.09 -5.75
N ASP A 71 -1.89 8.87 -4.72
CA ASP A 71 -2.31 9.89 -3.75
C ASP A 71 -1.12 10.55 -3.06
N LEU A 72 -0.16 9.75 -2.57
CA LEU A 72 1.05 10.24 -1.93
C LEU A 72 1.88 11.10 -2.88
N LYS A 73 1.99 10.70 -4.15
CA LYS A 73 2.71 11.44 -5.18
C LYS A 73 2.03 12.77 -5.49
N GLN A 74 0.71 12.77 -5.59
CA GLN A 74 -0.07 13.96 -5.87
C GLN A 74 -0.04 14.94 -4.69
N SER A 75 -0.19 14.44 -3.46
CA SER A 75 -0.09 15.21 -2.22
C SER A 75 1.28 15.87 -2.07
N ALA A 76 2.36 15.12 -2.35
CA ALA A 76 3.72 15.67 -2.35
C ALA A 76 3.91 16.79 -3.39
N LYS A 77 3.35 16.61 -4.59
CA LYS A 77 3.41 17.62 -5.65
C LYS A 77 2.65 18.89 -5.26
N LYS A 78 1.47 18.75 -4.65
CA LYS A 78 0.66 19.88 -4.16
C LYS A 78 1.35 20.61 -3.01
N LEU A 79 1.94 19.87 -2.07
CA LEU A 79 2.74 20.44 -0.98
C LEU A 79 3.92 21.25 -1.53
N SER A 80 4.63 20.73 -2.52
CA SER A 80 5.75 21.45 -3.15
C SER A 80 5.33 22.69 -3.94
N ASN A 81 4.15 22.68 -4.58
CA ASN A 81 3.69 23.80 -5.41
C ASN A 81 2.98 24.90 -4.62
N ASN A 82 2.22 24.53 -3.59
CA ASN A 82 1.30 25.42 -2.89
C ASN A 82 1.63 25.58 -1.40
N GLY A 83 2.58 24.82 -0.86
CA GLY A 83 2.88 24.79 0.58
C GLY A 83 1.78 24.16 1.44
N VAL A 84 0.78 23.53 0.82
CA VAL A 84 -0.39 22.93 1.48
C VAL A 84 -0.50 21.46 1.10
N LEU A 85 -0.69 20.60 2.12
CA LEU A 85 -1.06 19.20 1.90
C LEU A 85 -2.51 19.14 1.43
N ALA A 86 -2.72 18.64 0.21
CA ALA A 86 -4.04 18.38 -0.33
C ALA A 86 -4.00 17.04 -1.08
N VAL A 87 -4.73 16.05 -0.56
CA VAL A 87 -5.01 14.79 -1.26
C VAL A 87 -6.15 15.08 -2.25
N VAL A 88 -5.96 14.82 -3.54
CA VAL A 88 -7.00 15.06 -4.56
C VAL A 88 -7.49 13.71 -5.07
N HIS A 89 -8.50 13.17 -4.40
CA HIS A 89 -9.27 12.05 -4.91
C HIS A 89 -10.32 12.52 -5.92
N ASP A 90 -10.53 11.75 -6.98
CA ASP A 90 -11.47 12.04 -8.08
C ASP A 90 -12.93 12.24 -7.60
N ASP A 91 -13.28 11.66 -6.45
CA ASP A 91 -14.67 11.57 -5.98
C ASP A 91 -14.99 12.43 -4.73
N ARG A 92 -14.01 13.04 -4.04
CA ARG A 92 -14.27 13.79 -2.79
C ARG A 92 -13.43 15.07 -2.63
N PRO A 93 -14.03 16.14 -2.08
CA PRO A 93 -13.34 17.40 -1.84
C PRO A 93 -12.21 17.22 -0.83
N VAL A 94 -11.02 17.68 -1.22
CA VAL A 94 -9.83 18.05 -0.42
C VAL A 94 -9.88 17.54 1.02
N ALA A 95 -9.46 16.29 1.22
CA ALA A 95 -9.35 15.72 2.56
C ALA A 95 -7.90 15.83 3.05
N ASP A 96 -7.75 16.31 4.29
CA ASP A 96 -6.50 16.62 4.98
C ASP A 96 -5.55 15.41 5.14
N ALA A 97 -4.34 15.68 5.66
CA ALA A 97 -3.33 14.67 6.03
C ALA A 97 -3.90 13.50 6.86
N THR A 98 -4.97 13.73 7.62
CA THR A 98 -5.68 12.73 8.43
C THR A 98 -6.25 11.59 7.59
N THR A 99 -6.84 11.86 6.42
CA THR A 99 -7.40 10.80 5.56
C THR A 99 -6.31 9.95 4.93
N LEU A 100 -5.19 10.57 4.57
CA LEU A 100 -4.03 9.85 4.07
C LEU A 100 -3.42 8.94 5.14
N HIS A 101 -3.37 9.42 6.38
CA HIS A 101 -2.93 8.63 7.52
C HIS A 101 -3.87 7.46 7.82
N ASP A 102 -5.20 7.67 7.81
CA ASP A 102 -6.20 6.63 8.02
C ASP A 102 -6.12 5.53 6.95
N ARG A 103 -5.90 5.92 5.68
CA ARG A 103 -5.66 4.98 4.59
C ARG A 103 -4.36 4.21 4.74
N MET A 104 -3.29 4.87 5.17
CA MET A 104 -2.00 4.21 5.43
C MET A 104 -2.13 3.19 6.56
N ASP A 105 -2.83 3.54 7.64
CA ASP A 105 -3.10 2.64 8.77
C ASP A 105 -3.92 1.43 8.33
N THR A 106 -5.01 1.67 7.60
CA THR A 106 -5.86 0.60 7.04
C THR A 106 -5.06 -0.30 6.10
N PHE A 107 -4.23 0.29 5.22
CA PHE A 107 -3.37 -0.44 4.30
C PHE A 107 -2.37 -1.33 5.03
N GLN A 108 -1.66 -0.80 6.03
CA GLN A 108 -0.70 -1.55 6.85
C GLN A 108 -1.39 -2.68 7.60
N LYS A 109 -2.58 -2.43 8.15
CA LYS A 109 -3.37 -3.44 8.86
C LYS A 109 -3.78 -4.58 7.94
N LEU A 110 -4.40 -4.26 6.80
CA LEU A 110 -4.81 -5.26 5.80
C LEU A 110 -3.62 -6.07 5.28
N TYR A 111 -2.49 -5.40 5.04
CA TYR A 111 -1.26 -6.05 4.65
C TYR A 111 -0.71 -6.99 5.74
N GLY A 112 -0.70 -6.56 7.00
CA GLY A 112 -0.27 -7.39 8.13
C GLY A 112 -1.13 -8.64 8.30
N GLU A 113 -2.45 -8.50 8.16
CA GLU A 113 -3.39 -9.62 8.21
C GLU A 113 -3.14 -10.61 7.06
N LEU A 114 -3.02 -10.11 5.83
CA LEU A 114 -2.72 -10.90 4.63
C LEU A 114 -1.38 -11.64 4.75
N LYS A 115 -0.33 -10.96 5.21
CA LYS A 115 0.99 -11.57 5.42
C LYS A 115 0.92 -12.69 6.46
N HIS A 116 0.23 -12.46 7.57
CA HIS A 116 0.08 -13.47 8.61
C HIS A 116 -0.71 -14.69 8.12
N GLU A 117 -1.76 -14.48 7.34
CA GLU A 117 -2.55 -15.55 6.72
C GLU A 117 -1.69 -16.35 5.73
N PHE A 118 -0.92 -15.67 4.88
CA PHE A 118 -0.02 -16.31 3.94
C PHE A 118 1.11 -17.09 4.62
N GLU A 119 1.75 -16.52 5.65
CA GLU A 119 2.79 -17.21 6.43
C GLU A 119 2.26 -18.47 7.11
N ARG A 120 1.01 -18.45 7.58
CA ARG A 120 0.35 -19.64 8.15
C ARG A 120 0.06 -20.69 7.08
N PHE A 121 -0.25 -20.27 5.85
CA PHE A 121 -0.53 -21.17 4.74
C PHE A 121 0.72 -21.87 4.19
N ILE A 122 1.86 -21.17 4.12
CA ILE A 122 3.13 -21.74 3.61
C ILE A 122 3.89 -22.57 4.65
N ARG A 123 3.54 -22.47 5.93
CA ARG A 123 4.18 -23.18 7.04
C ARG A 123 3.74 -24.63 7.13
#